data_AF-Q1DFD6-F1
#
_entry.id   AF-Q1DFD6-F1
#
_cell.length_a   1.000
_cell.length_b   1.000
_cell.length_c   1.000
_cell.angle_alpha   90.00
_cell.angle_beta   90.00
_cell.angle_gamma   90.00
#
_symmetry.space_group_name_H-M   'P 1'
#
loop_
_entity.id
_entity.type
_entity.pdbx_description
1 polymer ?
#
loop_
_entity_poly.entity_id
_entity_poly.type
_entity_poly.pdbx_seq_one_letter_code
_entity_poly.pdbx_strand_id
1 'polypeptide(L)'
;MKWTSPPPLDLSLSAPMNRLILLSLLLLPGLASSATDEGKLAFEKACARCHVVTAQGQKKTKAAAKAPNSRRRGPSVDLGPVVPMRTPDQLRAWLAGPNQIKPKTGCDTRLLPDGDRELLLSYLALSLHPTPPTREEQLRLQLKQDLAARQAQKQRQADEPSRRSQGKK
;
A
#
# COMPACT_ATOMS: atom_id res chain seq x y z
N MET A 1 -37.31 -50.34 -21.09
CA MET A 1 -36.44 -49.47 -20.27
C MET A 1 -37.28 -48.28 -19.82
N LYS A 2 -37.72 -48.27 -18.55
CA LYS A 2 -38.65 -47.26 -18.01
C LYS A 2 -37.84 -46.13 -17.37
N TRP A 3 -38.00 -44.92 -17.89
CA TRP A 3 -37.47 -43.69 -17.30
C TRP A 3 -38.48 -43.19 -16.26
N THR A 4 -38.04 -43.06 -15.01
CA THR A 4 -38.81 -42.41 -13.93
C THR A 4 -38.23 -41.03 -13.69
N SER A 5 -39.00 -39.98 -13.95
CA SER A 5 -38.65 -38.60 -13.57
C SER A 5 -38.69 -38.44 -12.05
N PRO A 6 -37.75 -37.68 -11.44
CA PRO A 6 -37.91 -37.21 -10.06
C PRO A 6 -38.84 -35.99 -9.98
N PRO A 7 -39.50 -35.75 -8.84
CA PRO A 7 -40.40 -34.62 -8.65
C PRO A 7 -39.66 -33.28 -8.51
N PRO A 8 -40.33 -32.13 -8.76
CA PRO A 8 -39.76 -30.83 -8.51
C PRO A 8 -39.72 -30.55 -7.01
N LEU A 9 -38.58 -30.10 -6.50
CA LEU A 9 -38.50 -29.52 -5.17
C LEU A 9 -39.01 -28.08 -5.24
N ASP A 10 -40.25 -27.90 -4.80
CA ASP A 10 -40.76 -26.62 -4.31
C ASP A 10 -39.89 -26.16 -3.13
N LEU A 11 -39.08 -25.14 -3.35
CA LEU A 11 -38.42 -24.37 -2.28
C LEU A 11 -39.07 -23.00 -2.20
N SER A 12 -40.23 -23.01 -1.55
CA SER A 12 -40.90 -21.84 -1.03
C SER A 12 -40.26 -21.43 0.31
N LEU A 13 -40.10 -20.11 0.45
CA LEU A 13 -40.09 -19.31 1.67
C LEU A 13 -38.79 -19.13 2.51
N SER A 14 -38.50 -17.84 2.74
CA SER A 14 -38.06 -17.22 4.01
C SER A 14 -36.61 -16.71 4.10
N ALA A 15 -36.46 -15.37 3.99
CA ALA A 15 -35.27 -14.59 4.37
C ALA A 15 -34.93 -14.76 5.88
N PRO A 16 -33.67 -14.63 6.38
CA PRO A 16 -32.90 -13.36 6.36
C PRO A 16 -31.35 -13.51 6.37
N MET A 17 -30.76 -14.59 5.85
CA MET A 17 -29.30 -14.82 5.98
C MET A 17 -28.43 -13.81 5.20
N ASN A 18 -28.94 -13.24 4.10
CA ASN A 18 -28.17 -12.28 3.30
C ASN A 18 -27.91 -10.95 4.01
N ARG A 19 -28.77 -10.53 4.96
CA ARG A 19 -28.59 -9.26 5.69
C ARG A 19 -27.44 -9.35 6.69
N LEU A 20 -27.28 -10.50 7.34
CA LEU A 20 -26.20 -10.72 8.32
C LEU A 20 -24.83 -10.76 7.63
N ILE A 21 -24.72 -11.40 6.47
CA ILE A 21 -23.49 -11.44 5.68
C ILE A 21 -23.10 -10.03 5.21
N LEU A 22 -24.08 -9.24 4.72
CA LEU A 22 -23.86 -7.84 4.35
C LEU A 22 -23.39 -6.97 5.53
N LEU A 23 -23.96 -7.17 6.73
CA LEU A 23 -23.54 -6.48 7.95
C LEU A 23 -22.11 -6.86 8.38
N SER A 24 -21.71 -8.13 8.25
CA SER A 24 -20.34 -8.56 8.54
C SER A 24 -19.30 -7.92 7.62
N LEU A 25 -19.61 -7.72 6.33
CA LEU A 25 -18.72 -7.01 5.41
C LEU A 25 -18.57 -5.51 5.75
N LEU A 26 -19.58 -4.88 6.35
CA LEU A 26 -19.50 -3.47 6.78
C LEU A 26 -18.64 -3.25 8.03
N LEU A 27 -18.41 -4.28 8.86
CA LEU A 27 -17.57 -4.18 10.07
C LEU A 27 -16.08 -4.48 9.82
N LEU A 28 -15.72 -5.04 8.66
CA LEU A 28 -14.34 -5.33 8.29
C LEU A 28 -13.37 -4.12 8.21
N PRO A 29 -13.78 -2.89 7.83
CA PRO A 29 -12.84 -1.79 7.66
C PRO A 29 -12.12 -1.35 8.95
N GLY A 30 -12.73 -1.58 10.12
CA GLY A 30 -12.17 -1.16 11.41
C GLY A 30 -11.01 -2.02 11.90
N LEU A 31 -11.03 -3.32 11.61
CA LEU A 31 -10.03 -4.30 12.09
C LEU A 31 -8.74 -4.26 11.27
N ALA A 32 -8.80 -3.81 10.02
CA ALA A 32 -7.60 -3.67 9.18
C ALA A 32 -6.70 -2.51 9.64
N SER A 33 -7.27 -1.47 10.24
CA SER A 33 -6.51 -0.31 10.73
C SER A 33 -5.65 -0.66 11.95
N SER A 34 -6.19 -1.42 12.91
CA SER A 34 -5.44 -1.81 14.12
C SER A 34 -4.28 -2.77 13.81
N ALA A 35 -4.49 -3.71 12.90
CA ALA A 35 -3.45 -4.65 12.47
C ALA A 35 -2.26 -3.93 11.79
N THR A 36 -2.52 -2.80 11.12
CA THR A 36 -1.48 -1.99 10.48
C THR A 36 -0.63 -1.24 11.51
N ASP A 37 -1.24 -0.71 12.56
CA ASP A 37 -0.54 -0.03 13.65
C ASP A 37 0.29 -1.00 14.49
N GLU A 38 -0.24 -2.19 14.77
CA GLU A 38 0.51 -3.26 15.45
C GLU A 38 1.67 -3.76 14.59
N GLY A 39 1.47 -3.92 13.28
CA GLY A 39 2.52 -4.26 12.32
C GLY A 39 3.62 -3.19 12.24
N LYS A 40 3.25 -1.91 12.32
CA LYS A 40 4.21 -0.80 12.41
C LYS A 40 5.02 -0.86 13.71
N LEU A 41 4.38 -1.16 14.84
CA LEU A 41 5.09 -1.32 16.11
C LEU A 41 6.06 -2.50 16.09
N ALA A 42 5.68 -3.62 15.47
CA ALA A 42 6.56 -4.75 15.24
C ALA A 42 7.78 -4.35 14.39
N PHE A 43 7.57 -3.56 13.33
CA PHE A 43 8.65 -3.01 12.50
C PHE A 43 9.60 -2.10 13.31
N GLU A 44 9.06 -1.15 14.08
CA GLU A 44 9.86 -0.22 14.88
C GLU A 44 10.74 -0.95 15.91
N LYS A 45 10.20 -1.99 16.56
CA LYS A 45 10.91 -2.78 17.56
C LYS A 45 12.01 -3.66 16.96
N ALA A 46 11.72 -4.38 15.87
CA ALA A 46 12.60 -5.42 15.35
C ALA A 46 13.46 -4.99 14.15
N CYS A 47 12.99 -4.05 13.33
CA CYS A 47 13.54 -3.79 12.00
C CYS A 47 14.08 -2.37 11.81
N ALA A 48 13.47 -1.34 12.42
CA ALA A 48 13.77 0.07 12.15
C ALA A 48 15.19 0.53 12.53
N ARG A 49 15.90 -0.27 13.33
CA ARG A 49 17.32 -0.02 13.66
C ARG A 49 18.23 -0.19 12.44
N CYS A 50 17.91 -1.13 11.56
CA CYS A 50 18.71 -1.49 10.39
C CYS A 50 18.01 -1.11 9.08
N HIS A 51 16.69 -1.04 9.08
CA HIS A 51 15.88 -0.84 7.88
C HIS A 51 15.09 0.47 7.88
N VAL A 52 14.79 0.94 6.68
CA VAL A 52 13.77 1.96 6.41
C VAL A 52 12.79 1.42 5.39
N VAL A 53 11.57 1.93 5.41
CA VAL A 53 10.51 1.61 4.45
C VAL A 53 10.16 2.92 3.75
N THR A 54 10.60 3.08 2.51
CA THR A 54 10.15 4.20 1.67
C THR A 54 9.08 3.72 0.70
N ALA A 55 7.92 4.38 0.71
CA ALA A 55 6.83 4.06 -0.20
C ALA A 55 7.26 4.29 -1.66
N GLN A 56 6.85 3.41 -2.57
CA GLN A 56 7.13 3.59 -3.99
C GLN A 56 6.51 4.90 -4.50
N GLY A 57 7.30 5.73 -5.19
CA GLY A 57 6.87 7.01 -5.75
C GLY A 57 7.13 8.24 -4.86
N GLN A 58 7.48 8.07 -3.58
CA GLN A 58 8.01 9.18 -2.79
C GLN A 58 9.49 9.41 -3.15
N LYS A 59 9.75 10.45 -3.96
CA LYS A 59 11.12 10.97 -4.14
C LYS A 59 11.68 11.25 -2.74
N LYS A 60 12.88 10.75 -2.44
CA LYS A 60 13.63 11.03 -1.20
C LYS A 60 13.81 12.54 -1.05
N THR A 61 12.84 13.24 -0.49
CA THR A 61 13.01 14.63 -0.08
C THR A 61 13.93 14.59 1.13
N LYS A 62 14.99 15.42 1.09
CA LYS A 62 16.00 15.50 2.16
C LYS A 62 15.40 15.79 3.56
N ALA A 63 14.11 16.10 3.65
CA ALA A 63 13.35 16.35 4.87
C ALA A 63 12.87 15.07 5.60
N ALA A 64 12.74 13.92 4.93
CA ALA A 64 12.36 12.66 5.59
C ALA A 64 13.52 12.04 6.42
N ALA A 65 14.71 12.64 6.37
CA ALA A 65 15.90 12.19 7.09
C ALA A 65 15.94 12.61 8.58
N LYS A 66 14.96 13.38 9.08
CA LYS A 66 14.82 13.71 10.50
C LYS A 66 13.82 12.79 11.20
N ALA A 67 14.09 11.48 11.18
CA ALA A 67 13.57 10.60 12.24
C ALA A 67 14.45 10.77 13.49
N PRO A 68 13.90 10.70 14.70
CA PRO A 68 14.62 11.03 15.93
C PRO A 68 15.87 10.15 16.11
N ASN A 69 16.94 10.85 16.45
CA ASN A 69 18.28 10.38 16.70
C ASN A 69 18.29 9.22 17.73
N SER A 70 18.35 7.98 17.25
CA SER A 70 18.88 6.86 18.04
C SER A 70 20.06 6.28 17.27
N ARG A 71 21.24 6.34 17.88
CA ARG A 71 22.53 5.75 17.48
C ARG A 71 22.42 4.71 16.34
N ARG A 72 22.33 5.15 15.08
CA ARG A 72 22.26 4.24 13.93
C ARG A 72 23.65 3.67 13.68
N ARG A 73 23.80 2.37 13.92
CA ARG A 73 25.03 1.63 13.65
C ARG A 73 25.03 1.26 12.15
N GLY A 74 25.53 2.18 11.32
CA GLY A 74 25.74 1.95 9.87
C GLY A 74 24.61 2.43 8.93
N PRO A 75 24.82 2.33 7.60
CA PRO A 75 23.84 2.74 6.60
C PRO A 75 22.60 1.84 6.67
N SER A 76 21.43 2.46 6.83
CA SER A 76 20.17 1.74 6.89
C SER A 76 19.74 1.26 5.50
N VAL A 77 19.36 -0.02 5.40
CA VAL A 77 18.93 -0.65 4.15
C VAL A 77 17.45 -0.36 3.91
N ASP A 78 17.14 0.19 2.73
CA ASP A 78 15.78 0.48 2.31
C ASP A 78 15.07 -0.79 1.82
N LEU A 79 13.94 -1.12 2.44
CA LEU A 79 13.11 -2.27 2.06
C LEU A 79 12.16 -1.95 0.90
N GLY A 80 11.95 -0.66 0.59
CA GLY A 80 11.10 -0.18 -0.50
C GLY A 80 11.31 -0.84 -1.86
N PRO A 81 12.56 -0.99 -2.35
CA PRO A 81 12.84 -1.65 -3.62
C PRO A 81 12.85 -3.18 -3.52
N VAL A 82 13.06 -3.77 -2.34
CA VAL A 82 13.32 -5.21 -2.19
C VAL A 82 12.05 -6.00 -1.95
N VAL A 83 11.19 -5.53 -1.05
CA VAL A 83 9.98 -6.26 -0.63
C VAL A 83 8.99 -6.49 -1.78
N PRO A 84 8.74 -5.52 -2.70
CA PRO A 84 7.84 -5.76 -3.84
C PRO A 84 8.34 -6.81 -4.84
N MET A 85 9.64 -7.15 -4.82
CA MET A 85 10.23 -8.19 -5.67
C MET A 85 10.09 -9.59 -5.08
N ARG A 86 9.45 -9.73 -3.91
CA ARG A 86 9.32 -10.99 -3.18
C ARG A 86 7.87 -11.41 -3.06
N THR A 87 7.61 -12.70 -3.14
CA THR A 87 6.29 -13.24 -2.81
C THR A 87 6.06 -13.22 -1.30
N PRO A 88 4.81 -13.21 -0.82
CA PRO A 88 4.50 -13.31 0.60
C PRO A 88 5.19 -14.51 1.28
N ASP A 89 5.20 -15.67 0.62
CA ASP A 89 5.84 -16.88 1.19
C ASP A 89 7.36 -16.77 1.27
N GLN A 90 8.00 -16.11 0.31
CA GLN A 90 9.44 -15.82 0.40
C GLN A 90 9.75 -14.89 1.57
N LEU A 91 8.89 -13.91 1.85
CA LEU A 91 9.05 -13.02 2.99
C LEU A 91 8.80 -13.74 4.31
N ARG A 92 7.78 -14.62 4.39
CA ARG A 92 7.55 -15.48 5.56
C ARG A 92 8.74 -16.36 5.87
N ALA A 93 9.25 -17.07 4.87
CA ALA A 93 10.44 -17.91 5.00
C ALA A 93 11.66 -17.08 5.46
N TRP A 94 11.84 -15.89 4.87
CA TRP A 94 12.89 -14.96 5.31
C TRP A 94 12.74 -14.54 6.77
N LEU A 95 11.54 -14.16 7.21
CA LEU A 95 11.28 -13.74 8.59
C LEU A 95 11.45 -14.90 9.59
N ALA A 96 11.14 -16.13 9.18
CA ALA A 96 11.31 -17.32 10.00
C ALA A 96 12.79 -17.64 10.28
N GLY A 97 13.67 -17.37 9.32
CA GLY A 97 15.09 -17.67 9.50
C GLY A 97 15.99 -17.06 8.42
N PRO A 98 16.37 -15.78 8.54
CA PRO A 98 17.25 -15.13 7.56
C PRO A 98 18.58 -15.86 7.39
N ASN A 99 19.14 -16.37 8.50
CA ASN A 99 20.39 -17.13 8.50
C ASN A 99 20.26 -18.52 7.86
N GLN A 100 19.05 -19.08 7.77
CA GLN A 100 18.82 -20.35 7.06
C GLN A 100 18.83 -20.14 5.54
N ILE A 101 18.33 -19.00 5.08
CA ILE A 101 18.29 -18.65 3.65
C ILE A 101 19.61 -18.01 3.19
N LYS A 102 20.20 -17.16 4.04
CA LYS A 102 21.49 -16.49 3.80
C LYS A 102 22.37 -16.58 5.06
N PRO A 103 23.25 -17.60 5.17
CA PRO A 103 24.04 -17.87 6.37
C PRO A 103 24.91 -16.74 6.93
N LYS A 104 25.25 -15.74 6.11
CA LYS A 104 26.08 -14.59 6.50
C LYS A 104 25.29 -13.28 6.58
N THR A 105 23.98 -13.34 6.75
CA THR A 105 23.16 -12.13 6.88
C THR A 105 23.31 -11.53 8.27
N GLY A 106 23.39 -10.19 8.35
CA GLY A 106 23.33 -9.46 9.62
C GLY A 106 21.89 -9.22 10.11
N CYS A 107 20.89 -9.71 9.38
CA CYS A 107 19.48 -9.59 9.73
C CYS A 107 19.12 -10.65 10.79
N ASP A 108 18.71 -10.21 11.97
CA ASP A 108 18.25 -11.08 13.06
C ASP A 108 16.78 -10.81 13.36
N THR A 109 15.92 -11.80 13.10
CA THR A 109 14.47 -11.72 13.29
C THR A 109 14.00 -12.46 14.55
N ARG A 110 14.90 -12.95 15.40
CA ARG A 110 14.54 -13.68 16.63
C ARG A 110 13.78 -12.82 17.65
N LEU A 111 13.88 -11.49 17.54
CA LEU A 111 13.12 -10.55 18.35
C LEU A 111 11.68 -10.32 17.84
N LEU A 112 11.28 -10.96 16.75
CA LEU A 112 9.95 -10.86 16.17
C LEU A 112 9.15 -12.15 16.49
N PRO A 113 8.16 -12.08 17.41
CA PRO A 113 7.27 -13.20 17.73
C PRO A 113 6.54 -13.72 16.49
N ASP A 114 6.22 -15.01 16.47
CA ASP A 114 5.52 -15.62 15.32
C ASP A 114 4.18 -14.91 15.02
N GLY A 115 3.43 -14.51 16.05
CA GLY A 115 2.18 -13.76 15.89
C GLY A 115 2.36 -12.37 15.27
N ASP A 116 3.51 -11.73 15.48
CA ASP A 116 3.80 -10.38 14.96
C ASP A 116 4.29 -10.42 13.51
N ARG A 117 4.64 -11.60 12.97
CA ARG A 117 5.17 -11.74 11.61
C ARG A 117 4.13 -11.39 10.56
N GLU A 118 2.89 -11.88 10.68
CA GLU A 118 1.84 -11.56 9.72
C GLU A 118 1.38 -10.10 9.82
N LEU A 119 1.40 -9.52 11.02
CA LEU A 119 1.15 -8.09 11.22
C LEU A 119 2.22 -7.24 10.53
N LEU A 120 3.50 -7.60 10.68
CA LEU A 120 4.61 -6.96 9.98
C LEU A 120 4.46 -7.07 8.46
N LEU A 121 4.11 -8.25 7.93
CA LEU A 121 3.91 -8.44 6.49
C LEU A 121 2.76 -7.59 5.96
N SER A 122 1.66 -7.50 6.70
CA SER A 122 0.52 -6.65 6.36
C SER A 122 0.92 -5.17 6.33
N TYR A 123 1.66 -4.72 7.34
CA TYR A 123 2.22 -3.36 7.38
C TYR A 123 3.15 -3.07 6.20
N LEU A 124 4.06 -4.00 5.86
CA LEU A 124 4.97 -3.83 4.73
C LEU A 124 4.21 -3.78 3.40
N ALA A 125 3.19 -4.62 3.22
CA ALA A 125 2.36 -4.63 2.01
C ALA A 125 1.67 -3.28 1.80
N LEU A 126 1.07 -2.72 2.84
CA LEU A 126 0.35 -1.43 2.81
C LEU A 126 1.29 -0.23 2.73
N SER A 127 2.45 -0.28 3.39
CA SER A 127 3.40 0.84 3.40
C SER A 127 4.15 1.00 2.07
N LEU A 128 4.26 -0.07 1.30
CA LEU A 128 5.03 -0.10 0.05
C LEU A 128 4.17 0.03 -1.19
N HIS A 129 2.90 -0.36 -1.10
CA HIS A 129 1.91 -0.09 -2.10
C HIS A 129 1.00 1.01 -1.57
N PRO A 130 1.20 2.29 -1.95
CA PRO A 130 0.26 3.33 -1.56
C PRO A 130 -1.13 2.90 -1.99
N THR A 131 -2.11 3.03 -1.09
CA THR A 131 -3.51 2.73 -1.42
C THR A 131 -3.86 3.51 -2.68
N PRO A 132 -4.43 2.84 -3.70
CA PRO A 132 -4.82 3.54 -4.92
C PRO A 132 -5.76 4.69 -4.53
N PRO A 133 -5.62 5.88 -5.14
CA PRO A 133 -6.43 7.04 -4.79
C PRO A 133 -7.90 6.69 -4.97
N THR A 134 -8.74 7.18 -4.05
CA THR A 134 -10.18 6.95 -4.14
C THR A 134 -10.74 7.58 -5.41
N ARG A 135 -11.94 7.14 -5.84
CA ARG A 135 -12.59 7.71 -7.03
C ARG A 135 -12.75 9.24 -6.90
N GLU A 136 -13.11 9.72 -5.72
CA GLU A 136 -13.26 11.14 -5.43
C GLU A 136 -11.91 11.89 -5.54
N GLU A 137 -10.82 11.29 -5.06
CA GLU A 137 -9.48 11.86 -5.21
C GLU A 137 -9.01 11.87 -6.66
N GLN A 138 -9.28 10.81 -7.42
CA GLN A 138 -9.01 10.75 -8.86
C GLN A 138 -9.76 11.85 -9.60
N LEU A 139 -11.05 12.04 -9.32
CA LEU A 139 -11.85 13.11 -9.92
C LEU A 139 -11.30 14.50 -9.57
N ARG A 140 -10.87 14.72 -8.31
CA ARG A 140 -10.24 15.98 -7.90
C ARG A 140 -8.91 16.23 -8.62
N LEU A 141 -8.10 15.20 -8.81
CA LEU A 141 -6.84 15.29 -9.56
C LEU A 141 -7.09 15.62 -11.02
N GLN A 142 -8.05 14.95 -11.66
CA GLN A 142 -8.43 15.21 -13.04
C GLN A 142 -8.95 16.65 -13.21
N LEU A 143 -9.84 17.11 -12.32
CA LEU A 143 -10.34 18.48 -12.35
C LEU A 143 -9.20 19.50 -12.21
N LYS A 144 -8.24 19.27 -11.31
CA LYS A 144 -7.06 20.15 -11.15
C LYS A 144 -6.23 20.20 -12.44
N GLN A 145 -6.02 19.06 -13.09
CA GLN A 145 -5.28 18.99 -14.35
C GLN A 145 -6.00 19.73 -15.48
N ASP A 146 -7.31 19.54 -15.60
CA ASP A 146 -8.13 20.23 -16.62
C ASP A 146 -8.13 21.75 -16.43
N LEU A 147 -8.23 22.22 -15.18
CA LEU A 147 -8.15 23.65 -14.87
C LEU A 147 -6.78 24.23 -15.21
N ALA A 148 -5.70 23.52 -14.84
CA ALA A 148 -4.34 23.95 -15.16
C ALA A 148 -4.09 24.00 -16.68
N ALA A 149 -4.57 23.00 -17.42
CA ALA A 149 -4.47 22.96 -18.88
C ALA A 149 -5.20 24.15 -19.54
N ARG A 150 -6.42 24.45 -19.08
CA ARG A 150 -7.20 25.60 -19.57
C ARG A 150 -6.50 26.93 -19.27
N GLN A 151 -5.92 27.08 -18.08
CA GLN A 151 -5.15 28.28 -17.73
C GLN A 151 -3.91 28.45 -18.62
N ALA A 152 -3.14 27.37 -18.82
CA ALA A 152 -1.97 27.40 -19.69
C ALA A 152 -2.33 27.74 -21.14
N GLN A 153 -3.46 27.21 -21.65
CA GLN A 153 -3.94 27.54 -22.99
C GLN A 153 -4.35 29.01 -23.11
N LYS A 154 -5.05 29.56 -22.11
CA LYS A 154 -5.41 30.99 -22.09
C LYS A 154 -4.17 31.90 -22.06
N GLN A 155 -3.16 31.55 -21.28
CA GLN A 155 -1.89 32.30 -21.24
C GLN A 155 -1.20 32.29 -22.61
N ARG A 156 -1.10 31.13 -23.26
CA ARG A 156 -0.53 31.02 -24.62
C ARG A 156 -1.28 31.90 -25.63
N GLN A 157 -2.61 31.90 -25.58
CA GLN A 157 -3.44 32.73 -26.47
C GLN A 157 -3.29 34.24 -26.17
N ALA A 158 -3.05 34.64 -24.92
CA ALA A 158 -2.80 36.02 -24.54
C ALA A 158 -1.40 36.51 -24.97
N ASP A 159 -0.40 35.62 -25.00
CA ASP A 159 0.98 35.95 -25.37
C ASP A 159 1.21 35.96 -26.91
N GLU A 160 0.33 35.31 -27.67
CA GLU A 160 0.43 35.18 -29.14
C GLU A 160 0.34 36.53 -29.91
N PRO A 161 -0.58 37.46 -29.59
CA PRO A 161 -0.63 38.79 -30.21
C PRO A 161 0.62 39.63 -29.91
N SER A 162 1.18 39.49 -28.71
CA SER A 162 2.35 40.22 -28.24
C SER A 162 3.64 39.76 -28.94
N ARG A 163 3.75 38.47 -29.26
CA ARG A 163 4.84 37.94 -30.11
C ARG A 163 4.71 38.36 -31.58
N ARG A 164 3.49 38.48 -32.11
CA ARG A 164 3.26 38.87 -33.52
C ARG A 164 3.58 40.33 -33.80
N SER A 165 3.43 41.23 -32.82
CA SER A 165 3.72 42.66 -32.96
C SER A 165 5.21 43.02 -32.81
N GLN A 166 6.03 42.19 -32.14
CA GLN A 166 7.48 42.41 -32.02
C GLN A 166 8.31 41.89 -33.22
N GLY A 167 7.69 41.20 -34.17
CA GLY A 167 8.37 40.60 -35.34
C GLY A 167 8.42 41.46 -36.60
N LYS A 168 7.90 42.70 -36.58
CA LYS A 168 7.85 43.56 -37.77
C LYS A 168 8.85 44.72 -37.63
N LYS A 169 10.07 44.50 -38.12
CA LYS A 169 11.03 45.54 -38.51
C LYS A 169 10.94 45.76 -40.01
#